data_AF-R9AEQ5-F1
#
_entry.id   AF-R9AEQ5-F1
#
_cell.length_a   1.000
_cell.length_b   1.000
_cell.length_c   1.000
_cell.angle_alpha   90.00
_cell.angle_beta   90.00
_cell.angle_gamma   90.00
#
_symmetry.space_group_name_H-M   'P 1'
#
loop_
_entity.id
_entity.type
_entity.pdbx_description
1 polymer ?
#
loop_
_entity_poly.entity_id
_entity_poly.type
_entity_poly.pdbx_seq_one_letter_code
_entity_poly.pdbx_strand_id
1 'polypeptide(L)'
;MRFCRFCGAKEIQFRKSGKFGCVHCAQIFNYPKPNRRIKIPENQIQTLESFIKENLSSLTLFSLRTRITRNLKSSLFPFYDPLLDKSKQLLVESGFGSQLYLDTNLPSLHLEENPEPRMGFYLGSEDHIRWEEISFHPYPNRNQTLVQKKEKISIFRFLFQKSHWAELPEIGFVSSCPTNLGAGRRDSILLGLTPEVVSEFFSILQTLSEFGIEFAPSTDYRIRNIGKDRVLVVKISWKNVLAVQKRQFYKILGLLGSY
;
A
#
# COMPACT_ATOMS: atom_id res chain seq x y z
N MET A 1 4.34 29.30 14.60
CA MET A 1 3.60 28.02 14.41
C MET A 1 3.29 27.86 12.93
N ARG A 2 3.79 26.81 12.25
CA ARG A 2 3.51 26.61 10.81
C ARG A 2 2.10 26.06 10.61
N PHE A 3 1.41 26.57 9.61
CA PHE A 3 0.11 26.06 9.15
C PHE A 3 0.03 26.18 7.63
N CYS A 4 -0.80 25.35 7.02
CA CYS A 4 -1.11 25.41 5.61
C CYS A 4 -2.14 26.51 5.36
N ARG A 5 -1.80 27.52 4.57
CA ARG A 5 -2.73 28.62 4.24
C ARG A 5 -3.92 28.18 3.39
N PHE A 6 -3.81 27.04 2.70
CA PHE A 6 -4.85 26.55 1.79
C PHE A 6 -5.92 25.71 2.49
N CYS A 7 -5.52 24.84 3.42
CA CYS A 7 -6.48 23.96 4.12
C CYS A 7 -6.62 24.27 5.62
N GLY A 8 -5.91 25.27 6.14
CA GLY A 8 -5.91 25.62 7.56
C GLY A 8 -5.22 24.61 8.49
N ALA A 9 -4.78 23.46 7.98
CA ALA A 9 -4.11 22.44 8.79
C ALA A 9 -2.89 23.01 9.48
N LYS A 10 -2.76 22.76 10.78
CA LYS A 10 -1.63 23.17 11.61
C LYS A 10 -0.57 22.08 11.64
N GLU A 11 0.71 22.45 11.76
CA GLU A 11 1.79 21.46 11.87
C GLU A 11 1.58 20.52 13.07
N ILE A 12 1.04 21.01 14.18
CA ILE A 12 0.70 20.17 15.34
C ILE A 12 -0.37 19.10 15.01
N GLN A 13 -1.33 19.42 14.15
CA GLN A 13 -2.34 18.46 13.71
C GLN A 13 -1.71 17.42 12.79
N PHE A 14 -0.84 17.84 11.87
CA PHE A 14 -0.07 16.92 11.04
C PHE A 14 0.84 16.01 11.88
N ARG A 15 1.50 16.54 12.91
CA ARG A 15 2.32 15.73 13.81
C ARG A 15 1.49 14.69 14.54
N LYS A 16 0.26 15.02 14.94
CA LYS A 16 -0.64 14.05 15.59
C LYS A 16 -1.23 13.02 14.62
N SER A 17 -1.71 13.44 13.46
CA SER A 17 -2.47 12.58 12.54
C SER A 17 -1.62 11.89 11.48
N GLY A 18 -0.52 12.52 11.07
CA GLY A 18 0.33 12.07 9.96
C GLY A 18 -0.29 12.25 8.60
N LYS A 19 -1.37 13.03 8.54
CA LYS A 19 -2.16 13.24 7.34
C LYS A 19 -1.97 14.68 6.86
N PHE A 20 -1.61 14.82 5.61
CA PHE A 20 -1.76 16.07 4.88
C PHE A 20 -3.24 16.38 4.69
N GLY A 21 -3.59 17.67 4.75
CA GLY A 21 -4.95 18.12 4.45
C GLY A 21 -5.16 18.56 3.01
N CYS A 22 -4.08 18.84 2.28
CA CYS A 22 -4.10 19.15 0.85
C CYS A 22 -2.67 19.00 0.30
N VAL A 23 -2.52 19.20 -1.01
CA VAL A 23 -1.23 19.14 -1.72
C VAL A 23 -0.17 20.06 -1.10
N HIS A 24 -0.54 21.27 -0.65
CA HIS A 24 0.41 22.26 -0.13
C HIS A 24 0.98 21.90 1.25
N CYS A 25 0.31 21.03 2.01
CA CYS A 25 0.85 20.55 3.28
C CYS A 25 2.20 19.85 3.07
N ALA A 26 2.38 19.15 1.95
CA ALA A 26 3.62 18.45 1.61
C ALA A 26 4.79 19.40 1.30
N GLN A 27 4.53 20.69 1.08
CA GLN A 27 5.59 21.69 0.87
C GLN A 27 5.98 22.41 2.17
N ILE A 28 5.08 22.47 3.14
CA ILE A 28 5.20 23.34 4.33
C ILE A 28 5.61 22.56 5.57
N PHE A 29 5.03 21.36 5.76
CA PHE A 29 5.29 20.55 6.94
C PHE A 29 6.61 19.78 6.78
N ASN A 30 7.33 19.65 7.90
CA ASN A 30 8.54 18.86 7.91
C ASN A 30 8.20 17.38 8.04
N TYR A 31 8.74 16.56 7.14
CA TYR A 31 8.61 15.12 7.20
C TYR A 31 9.81 14.42 6.53
N PRO A 32 10.11 13.16 6.91
CA PRO A 32 11.08 12.35 6.19
C PRO A 32 10.66 12.17 4.73
N LYS A 33 11.31 12.87 3.79
CA LYS A 33 11.04 12.71 2.36
C LYS A 33 11.42 11.29 1.90
N PRO A 34 10.61 10.61 1.09
CA PRO A 34 10.93 9.27 0.63
C PRO A 34 12.31 9.21 -0.04
N ASN A 35 13.18 8.29 0.39
CA ASN A 35 14.50 8.11 -0.23
C ASN A 35 14.39 7.23 -1.49
N ARG A 36 15.16 7.55 -2.54
CA ARG A 36 15.17 6.86 -3.83
C ARG A 36 16.14 5.68 -3.90
N ARG A 37 16.63 5.13 -2.78
CA ARG A 37 17.41 3.87 -2.83
C ARG A 37 16.49 2.73 -3.24
N ILE A 38 16.47 2.45 -4.54
CA ILE A 38 15.55 1.49 -5.16
C ILE A 38 16.24 0.15 -5.42
N LYS A 39 17.57 0.12 -5.54
CA LYS A 39 18.30 -1.10 -5.91
C LYS A 39 18.79 -1.85 -4.69
N ILE A 40 18.24 -3.05 -4.49
CA ILE A 40 18.73 -4.01 -3.51
C ILE A 40 20.04 -4.62 -4.05
N PRO A 41 21.10 -4.71 -3.23
CA PRO A 41 22.33 -5.43 -3.56
C PRO A 41 22.06 -6.88 -4.00
N GLU A 42 22.78 -7.34 -5.02
CA GLU A 42 22.60 -8.67 -5.62
C GLU A 42 22.81 -9.80 -4.61
N ASN A 43 23.78 -9.66 -3.70
CA ASN A 43 24.03 -10.63 -2.64
C ASN A 43 22.83 -10.81 -1.70
N GLN A 44 22.14 -9.72 -1.33
CA GLN A 44 20.95 -9.79 -0.48
C GLN A 44 19.77 -10.45 -1.21
N ILE A 45 19.64 -10.21 -2.51
CA ILE A 45 18.65 -10.89 -3.37
C ILE A 45 18.96 -12.38 -3.39
N GLN A 46 20.20 -12.76 -3.68
CA GLN A 46 20.63 -14.16 -3.72
C GLN A 46 20.43 -14.87 -2.39
N THR A 47 20.74 -14.23 -1.25
CA THR A 47 20.47 -14.79 0.07
C THR A 47 18.98 -15.11 0.26
N LEU A 48 18.09 -14.17 -0.10
CA LEU A 48 16.65 -14.38 -0.01
C LEU A 48 16.18 -15.50 -0.96
N GLU A 49 16.69 -15.53 -2.19
CA GLU A 49 16.33 -16.55 -3.17
C GLU A 49 16.76 -17.96 -2.74
N SER A 50 17.99 -18.11 -2.24
CA SER A 50 18.50 -19.39 -1.73
C SER A 50 17.65 -19.86 -0.55
N PHE A 51 17.37 -18.96 0.41
CA PHE A 51 16.50 -19.29 1.54
C PHE A 51 15.11 -19.76 1.08
N ILE A 52 14.49 -19.06 0.13
CA ILE A 52 13.16 -19.45 -0.39
C ILE A 52 13.23 -20.82 -1.06
N LYS A 53 14.26 -21.09 -1.87
CA LYS A 53 14.44 -22.37 -2.58
C LYS A 53 14.62 -23.54 -1.62
N GLU A 54 15.40 -23.35 -0.57
CA GLU A 54 15.68 -24.38 0.45
C GLU A 54 14.47 -24.66 1.34
N ASN A 55 13.61 -23.66 1.56
CA ASN A 55 12.51 -23.73 2.53
C ASN A 55 11.12 -23.73 1.88
N LEU A 56 10.98 -24.12 0.61
CA LEU A 56 9.71 -24.07 -0.13
C LEU A 56 8.54 -24.76 0.60
N SER A 57 8.79 -25.89 1.28
CA SER A 57 7.76 -26.61 2.03
C SER A 57 7.28 -25.89 3.29
N SER A 58 8.08 -24.96 3.81
CA SER A 58 7.78 -24.17 5.01
C SER A 58 7.12 -22.81 4.70
N LEU A 59 6.88 -22.52 3.41
CA LEU A 59 6.34 -21.25 2.93
C LEU A 59 4.99 -21.47 2.23
N THR A 60 3.97 -20.72 2.62
CA THR A 60 2.65 -20.76 1.96
C THR A 60 2.26 -19.38 1.48
N LEU A 61 2.23 -19.14 0.16
CA LEU A 61 1.75 -17.88 -0.39
C LEU A 61 0.22 -17.82 -0.30
N PHE A 62 -0.31 -16.84 0.44
CA PHE A 62 -1.76 -16.62 0.51
C PHE A 62 -2.25 -15.61 -0.52
N SER A 63 -1.55 -14.48 -0.68
CA SER A 63 -1.96 -13.48 -1.66
C SER A 63 -0.84 -12.51 -2.04
N LEU A 64 -0.97 -11.97 -3.24
CA LEU A 64 -0.26 -10.81 -3.73
C LEU A 64 -1.28 -9.66 -3.84
N ARG A 65 -0.90 -8.46 -3.42
CA ARG A 65 -1.77 -7.30 -3.47
C ARG A 65 -1.03 -6.06 -3.90
N THR A 66 -1.50 -5.44 -4.98
CA THR A 66 -1.06 -4.11 -5.43
C THR A 66 -2.11 -3.09 -5.02
N ARG A 67 -1.67 -1.93 -4.54
CA ARG A 67 -2.55 -0.80 -4.21
C ARG A 67 -1.99 0.49 -4.77
N ILE A 68 -2.85 1.34 -5.32
CA ILE A 68 -2.49 2.69 -5.76
C ILE A 68 -3.50 3.68 -5.18
N THR A 69 -3.00 4.73 -4.54
CA THR A 69 -3.83 5.78 -3.91
C THR A 69 -3.71 7.10 -4.65
N ARG A 70 -4.81 7.86 -4.73
CA ARG A 70 -4.87 9.17 -5.38
C ARG A 70 -5.79 10.13 -4.65
N ASN A 71 -5.38 11.38 -4.61
CA ASN A 71 -6.23 12.50 -4.23
C ASN A 71 -6.51 13.39 -5.44
N LEU A 72 -7.72 13.94 -5.48
CA LEU A 72 -8.16 14.87 -6.51
C LEU A 72 -7.32 16.15 -6.48
N LYS A 73 -7.06 16.70 -7.67
CA LYS A 73 -6.38 17.98 -7.84
C LYS A 73 -7.21 19.13 -7.25
N SER A 74 -6.53 20.09 -6.62
CA SER A 74 -7.12 21.30 -6.04
C SER A 74 -8.25 21.04 -5.02
N SER A 75 -8.21 19.88 -4.34
CA SER A 75 -9.16 19.51 -3.29
C SER A 75 -8.47 19.43 -1.93
N LEU A 76 -9.26 19.57 -0.87
CA LEU A 76 -8.90 19.05 0.45
C LEU A 76 -8.88 17.52 0.40
N PHE A 77 -8.05 16.88 1.22
CA PHE A 77 -7.95 15.43 1.28
C PHE A 77 -9.03 14.81 2.18
N PRO A 78 -9.34 13.50 2.06
CA PRO A 78 -10.51 12.87 2.70
C PRO A 78 -10.65 13.00 4.21
N PHE A 79 -9.55 13.26 4.92
CA PHE A 79 -9.61 13.58 6.34
C PHE A 79 -10.47 14.83 6.62
N TYR A 80 -10.52 15.76 5.66
CA TYR A 80 -11.32 16.99 5.71
C TYR A 80 -12.52 16.93 4.78
N ASP A 81 -12.37 16.36 3.59
CA ASP A 81 -13.44 16.30 2.60
C ASP A 81 -13.35 15.00 1.76
N PRO A 82 -14.21 14.00 2.00
CA PRO A 82 -14.17 12.72 1.29
C PRO A 82 -14.48 12.80 -0.21
N LEU A 83 -15.20 13.83 -0.67
CA LEU A 83 -15.62 14.04 -2.07
C LEU A 83 -16.08 12.75 -2.80
N LEU A 84 -16.92 11.95 -2.14
CA LEU A 84 -17.37 10.64 -2.65
C LEU A 84 -18.04 10.75 -4.02
N ASP A 85 -19.00 11.67 -4.17
CA ASP A 85 -19.75 11.82 -5.42
C ASP A 85 -18.87 12.30 -6.57
N LYS A 86 -17.99 13.27 -6.31
CA LYS A 86 -17.03 13.76 -7.31
C LYS A 86 -16.04 12.67 -7.73
N SER A 87 -15.58 11.85 -6.79
CA SER A 87 -14.67 10.74 -7.07
C SER A 87 -15.38 9.63 -7.87
N LYS A 88 -16.63 9.32 -7.51
CA LYS A 88 -17.49 8.39 -8.24
C LYS A 88 -17.78 8.86 -9.66
N GLN A 89 -18.16 10.13 -9.81
CA GLN A 89 -18.42 10.75 -11.11
C GLN A 89 -17.19 10.67 -12.02
N LEU A 90 -16.01 11.02 -11.50
CA LEU A 90 -14.75 10.91 -12.26
C LEU A 90 -14.50 9.48 -12.76
N LEU A 91 -14.75 8.47 -11.92
CA LEU A 91 -14.60 7.07 -12.32
C LEU A 91 -15.61 6.68 -13.40
N VAL A 92 -16.86 7.11 -13.29
CA VAL A 92 -17.91 6.85 -14.30
C VAL A 92 -17.56 7.51 -15.64
N GLU A 93 -17.19 8.79 -15.62
CA GLU A 93 -16.78 9.55 -16.81
C GLU A 93 -15.53 8.96 -17.48
N SER A 94 -14.66 8.32 -16.69
CA SER A 94 -13.46 7.64 -17.18
C SER A 94 -13.70 6.19 -17.61
N GLY A 95 -14.95 5.69 -17.53
CA GLY A 95 -15.32 4.33 -17.94
C GLY A 95 -15.04 3.22 -16.91
N PHE A 96 -14.77 3.58 -15.65
CA PHE A 96 -14.45 2.64 -14.56
C PHE A 96 -15.56 2.48 -13.51
N GLY A 97 -16.76 2.98 -13.79
CA GLY A 97 -17.89 2.93 -12.84
C GLY A 97 -18.27 1.52 -12.38
N SER A 98 -18.14 0.50 -13.25
CA SER A 98 -18.42 -0.91 -12.94
C SER A 98 -17.38 -1.56 -12.03
N GLN A 99 -16.20 -0.96 -11.88
CA GLN A 99 -15.10 -1.46 -11.05
C GLN A 99 -15.13 -0.85 -9.64
N LEU A 100 -16.15 -0.06 -9.31
CA LEU A 100 -16.30 0.55 -8.00
C LEU A 100 -16.84 -0.48 -6.99
N TYR A 101 -16.07 -0.76 -5.94
CA TYR A 101 -16.57 -1.50 -4.79
C TYR A 101 -17.45 -0.58 -3.94
N LEU A 102 -18.71 -0.98 -3.73
CA LEU A 102 -19.61 -0.35 -2.77
C LEU A 102 -19.30 -0.89 -1.38
N ASP A 103 -19.33 -0.04 -0.35
CA ASP A 103 -19.02 -0.40 1.05
C ASP A 103 -19.89 -1.55 1.60
N THR A 104 -21.07 -1.78 1.02
CA THR A 104 -21.96 -2.91 1.33
C THR A 104 -21.43 -4.27 0.86
N ASN A 105 -20.42 -4.28 -0.01
CA ASN A 105 -19.75 -5.47 -0.53
C ASN A 105 -18.33 -5.57 0.02
N LEU A 106 -18.11 -5.31 1.31
CA LEU A 106 -16.94 -5.82 2.03
C LEU A 106 -17.26 -7.27 2.40
N PRO A 107 -16.95 -8.27 1.56
CA PRO A 107 -17.24 -9.65 1.92
C PRO A 107 -16.27 -9.96 3.04
N SER A 108 -16.78 -10.52 4.13
CA SER A 108 -15.96 -11.24 5.08
C SER A 108 -14.95 -12.09 4.30
N LEU A 109 -13.68 -12.02 4.69
CA LEU A 109 -12.60 -12.90 4.19
C LEU A 109 -12.87 -14.35 4.65
N HIS A 110 -14.07 -14.88 4.42
CA HIS A 110 -14.26 -16.31 4.31
C HIS A 110 -13.52 -16.70 3.03
N LEU A 111 -12.40 -17.39 3.23
CA LEU A 111 -11.73 -18.07 2.14
C LEU A 111 -12.74 -19.08 1.59
N GLU A 112 -13.37 -18.76 0.47
CA GLU A 112 -13.77 -19.78 -0.48
C GLU A 112 -12.50 -20.61 -0.80
N GLU A 113 -12.65 -21.91 -1.01
CA GLU A 113 -11.52 -22.82 -1.24
C GLU A 113 -10.66 -22.40 -2.45
N ASN A 114 -11.22 -21.59 -3.37
CA ASN A 114 -10.51 -20.94 -4.47
C ASN A 114 -11.01 -19.49 -4.65
N PRO A 115 -10.44 -18.51 -3.96
CA PRO A 115 -10.88 -17.12 -4.10
C PRO A 115 -10.41 -16.53 -5.44
N GLU A 116 -11.36 -16.05 -6.23
CA GLU A 116 -11.07 -15.37 -7.50
C GLU A 116 -10.23 -14.09 -7.29
N PRO A 117 -9.33 -13.74 -8.23
CA PRO A 117 -8.62 -12.47 -8.19
C PRO A 117 -9.60 -11.30 -8.15
N ARG A 118 -9.31 -10.30 -7.30
CA ARG A 118 -10.16 -9.12 -7.12
C ARG A 118 -9.43 -7.89 -7.63
N MET A 119 -10.11 -7.04 -8.38
CA MET A 119 -9.57 -5.78 -8.88
C MET A 119 -10.67 -4.71 -8.87
N GLY A 120 -10.39 -3.55 -8.29
CA GLY A 120 -11.35 -2.45 -8.31
C GLY A 120 -10.98 -1.24 -7.46
N PHE A 121 -11.89 -0.28 -7.41
CA PHE A 121 -11.73 1.01 -6.77
C PHE A 121 -12.52 1.11 -5.46
N TYR A 122 -11.94 1.82 -4.50
CA TYR A 122 -12.53 2.20 -3.22
C TYR A 122 -12.49 3.72 -3.10
N LEU A 123 -13.51 4.32 -2.46
CA LEU A 123 -13.64 5.77 -2.31
C LEU A 123 -13.53 6.22 -0.86
N GLY A 124 -13.10 7.47 -0.66
CA GLY A 124 -13.25 8.20 0.61
C GLY A 124 -12.63 7.56 1.85
N SER A 125 -11.62 6.71 1.67
CA SER A 125 -10.88 6.10 2.79
C SER A 125 -9.80 7.05 3.31
N GLU A 126 -8.52 6.67 3.20
CA GLU A 126 -7.39 7.55 3.50
C GLU A 126 -7.15 8.58 2.38
N ASP A 127 -7.43 8.18 1.14
CA ASP A 127 -7.26 8.95 -0.10
C ASP A 127 -8.57 8.88 -0.89
N HIS A 128 -8.86 9.88 -1.72
CA HIS A 128 -10.15 10.01 -2.42
C HIS A 128 -10.47 8.76 -3.23
N ILE A 129 -9.46 8.24 -3.94
CA ILE A 129 -9.56 7.03 -4.75
C ILE A 129 -8.41 6.11 -4.37
N ARG A 130 -8.74 4.84 -4.13
CA ARG A 130 -7.78 3.76 -3.97
C ARG A 130 -8.13 2.64 -4.92
N TRP A 131 -7.23 2.34 -5.84
CA TRP A 131 -7.31 1.13 -6.66
C TRP A 131 -6.57 0.00 -5.98
N GLU A 132 -7.13 -1.21 -6.01
CA GLU A 132 -6.47 -2.41 -5.52
C GLU A 132 -6.66 -3.59 -6.46
N GLU A 133 -5.64 -4.44 -6.52
CA GLU A 133 -5.66 -5.75 -7.17
C GLU A 133 -5.12 -6.77 -6.17
N ILE A 134 -5.85 -7.87 -5.96
CA ILE A 134 -5.49 -8.97 -5.07
C ILE A 134 -5.53 -10.26 -5.88
N SER A 135 -4.44 -11.02 -5.91
CA SER A 135 -4.39 -12.35 -6.49
C SER A 135 -3.97 -13.37 -5.44
N PHE A 136 -4.53 -14.57 -5.50
CA PHE A 136 -4.31 -15.62 -4.51
C PHE A 136 -3.40 -16.74 -5.01
N HIS A 137 -2.88 -16.64 -6.24
CA HIS A 137 -2.05 -17.67 -6.87
C HIS A 137 -0.70 -17.11 -7.30
N PRO A 138 0.41 -17.85 -7.08
CA PRO A 138 1.78 -17.44 -7.43
C PRO A 138 2.02 -17.34 -8.94
N TYR A 139 1.21 -18.05 -9.73
CA TYR A 139 1.31 -17.99 -11.17
C TYR A 139 0.37 -16.89 -11.70
N PRO A 140 0.89 -15.87 -12.41
CA PRO A 140 0.01 -15.10 -13.27
C PRO A 140 -0.65 -16.12 -14.17
N ASN A 141 -1.99 -16.16 -14.19
CA ASN A 141 -2.68 -16.88 -15.24
C ASN A 141 -2.02 -16.45 -16.56
N ARG A 142 -1.21 -17.32 -17.17
CA ARG A 142 -0.60 -17.06 -18.49
C ARG A 142 -1.70 -16.78 -19.52
N ASN A 143 -2.93 -17.12 -19.17
CA ASN A 143 -4.19 -16.84 -19.84
C ASN A 143 -4.84 -15.52 -19.39
N GLN A 144 -4.07 -14.50 -18.96
CA GLN A 144 -4.64 -13.15 -18.94
C GLN A 144 -5.08 -12.80 -20.34
N THR A 145 -6.39 -12.66 -20.53
CA THR A 145 -6.96 -12.35 -21.84
C THR A 145 -6.41 -11.00 -22.31
N LEU A 146 -6.33 -10.80 -23.62
CA LEU A 146 -5.95 -9.50 -24.18
C LEU A 146 -6.84 -8.37 -23.63
N VAL A 147 -8.09 -8.68 -23.28
CA VAL A 147 -9.05 -7.76 -22.66
C VAL A 147 -8.58 -7.32 -21.28
N GLN A 148 -8.24 -8.27 -20.39
CA GLN A 148 -7.75 -7.96 -19.03
C GLN A 148 -6.45 -7.14 -19.05
N LYS A 149 -5.54 -7.43 -19.99
CA LYS A 149 -4.32 -6.62 -20.16
C LYS A 149 -4.63 -5.20 -20.60
N LYS A 150 -5.53 -5.02 -21.58
CA LYS A 150 -5.97 -3.70 -22.05
C LYS A 150 -6.65 -2.90 -20.95
N GLU A 151 -7.51 -3.54 -20.16
CA GLU A 151 -8.18 -2.94 -19.01
C GLU A 151 -7.18 -2.49 -17.93
N LYS A 152 -6.21 -3.32 -17.59
CA LYS A 152 -5.15 -2.94 -16.64
C LYS A 152 -4.32 -1.76 -17.13
N ILE A 153 -4.01 -1.72 -18.43
CA ILE A 153 -3.30 -0.59 -19.06
C ILE A 153 -4.15 0.69 -19.00
N SER A 154 -5.46 0.63 -19.29
CA SER A 154 -6.33 1.82 -19.23
C SER A 154 -6.46 2.35 -17.80
N ILE A 155 -6.61 1.46 -16.81
CA ILE A 155 -6.60 1.82 -15.38
C ILE A 155 -5.29 2.53 -15.01
N PHE A 156 -4.14 1.99 -15.38
CA PHE A 156 -2.87 2.65 -15.07
C PHE A 156 -2.74 4.00 -15.80
N ARG A 157 -3.15 4.10 -17.06
CA ARG A 157 -3.15 5.40 -17.77
C ARG A 157 -3.96 6.44 -17.00
N PHE A 158 -5.16 6.08 -16.54
CA PHE A 158 -5.98 6.95 -15.69
C PHE A 158 -5.29 7.32 -14.37
N LEU A 159 -4.78 6.32 -13.63
CA LEU A 159 -4.10 6.54 -12.34
C LEU A 159 -2.80 7.34 -12.47
N PHE A 160 -2.15 7.36 -13.62
CA PHE A 160 -0.93 8.12 -13.86
C PHE A 160 -1.16 9.42 -14.64
N GLN A 161 -2.41 9.75 -14.97
CA GLN A 161 -2.77 10.99 -15.66
C GLN A 161 -2.78 12.18 -14.69
N LYS A 162 -1.74 13.02 -14.75
CA LYS A 162 -1.51 14.13 -13.81
C LYS A 162 -2.64 15.15 -13.73
N SER A 163 -3.46 15.32 -14.77
CA SER A 163 -4.52 16.34 -14.79
C SER A 163 -5.59 16.14 -13.71
N HIS A 164 -5.83 14.90 -13.29
CA HIS A 164 -6.87 14.58 -12.30
C HIS A 164 -6.39 14.66 -10.85
N TRP A 165 -5.08 14.57 -10.64
CA TRP A 165 -4.52 14.23 -9.33
C TRP A 165 -3.73 15.37 -8.70
N ALA A 166 -3.73 15.41 -7.37
CA ALA A 166 -2.81 16.25 -6.61
C ALA A 166 -1.38 15.77 -6.87
N GLU A 167 -0.53 16.64 -7.42
CA GLU A 167 0.85 16.34 -7.79
C GLU A 167 1.75 17.55 -7.51
N LEU A 168 3.00 17.28 -7.15
CA LEU A 168 4.06 18.27 -7.04
C LEU A 168 5.29 17.79 -7.84
N PRO A 169 5.97 18.66 -8.60
CA PRO A 169 7.07 18.24 -9.50
C PRO A 169 8.17 17.41 -8.83
N GLU A 170 8.59 17.76 -7.61
CA GLU A 170 9.67 17.06 -6.90
C GLU A 170 9.24 15.76 -6.22
N ILE A 171 7.93 15.62 -5.96
CA ILE A 171 7.38 14.54 -5.13
C ILE A 171 6.62 13.52 -5.97
N GLY A 172 5.97 13.92 -7.06
CA GLY A 172 4.97 13.14 -7.78
C GLY A 172 3.59 13.28 -7.15
N PHE A 173 2.77 12.23 -7.21
CA PHE A 173 1.41 12.26 -6.67
C PHE A 173 1.44 12.42 -5.14
N VAL A 174 0.56 13.29 -4.65
CA VAL A 174 0.46 13.62 -3.24
C VAL A 174 -0.76 12.93 -2.63
N SER A 175 -0.48 11.91 -1.82
CA SER A 175 -1.47 11.23 -0.99
C SER A 175 -1.58 11.88 0.39
N SER A 176 -2.61 11.52 1.14
CA SER A 176 -2.85 12.02 2.50
C SER A 176 -1.74 11.60 3.45
N CYS A 177 -1.24 10.37 3.32
CA CYS A 177 -0.12 9.91 4.12
C CYS A 177 1.22 10.08 3.39
N PRO A 178 2.25 10.62 4.05
CA PRO A 178 3.59 10.76 3.49
C PRO A 178 4.19 9.47 2.93
N THR A 179 3.80 8.31 3.49
CA THR A 179 4.29 6.99 3.05
C THR A 179 3.75 6.55 1.68
N ASN A 180 2.74 7.24 1.15
CA ASN A 180 2.13 7.01 -0.15
C ASN A 180 2.51 8.10 -1.18
N LEU A 181 3.40 9.04 -0.85
CA LEU A 181 3.90 10.01 -1.84
C LEU A 181 4.59 9.32 -3.02
N GLY A 182 4.69 10.03 -4.15
CA GLY A 182 5.32 9.51 -5.36
C GLY A 182 4.33 8.77 -6.22
N ALA A 183 4.56 7.48 -6.47
CA ALA A 183 3.66 6.69 -7.32
C ALA A 183 2.33 6.34 -6.62
N GLY A 184 2.20 6.55 -5.31
CA GLY A 184 1.06 6.05 -4.52
C GLY A 184 0.93 4.53 -4.48
N ARG A 185 1.89 3.81 -5.09
CA ARG A 185 1.90 2.35 -5.20
C ARG A 185 2.41 1.69 -3.93
N ARG A 186 1.79 0.59 -3.56
CA ARG A 186 2.22 -0.31 -2.50
C ARG A 186 1.93 -1.73 -2.91
N ASP A 187 2.99 -2.51 -3.05
CA ASP A 187 2.90 -3.94 -3.33
C ASP A 187 3.02 -4.69 -2.01
N SER A 188 2.31 -5.79 -1.86
CA SER A 188 2.34 -6.58 -0.64
C SER A 188 2.11 -8.05 -0.90
N ILE A 189 2.74 -8.86 -0.07
CA ILE A 189 2.67 -10.32 -0.09
C ILE A 189 2.15 -10.75 1.29
N LEU A 190 1.19 -11.67 1.31
CA LEU A 190 0.76 -12.35 2.52
C LEU A 190 1.29 -13.79 2.47
N LEU A 191 2.14 -14.14 3.43
CA LEU A 191 2.91 -15.37 3.44
C LEU A 191 2.72 -16.09 4.78
N GLY A 192 2.46 -17.39 4.74
CA GLY A 192 2.51 -18.28 5.90
C GLY A 192 3.90 -18.87 6.05
N LEU A 193 4.40 -18.89 7.28
CA LEU A 193 5.70 -19.45 7.67
C LEU A 193 5.49 -20.51 8.75
N THR A 194 6.11 -21.67 8.59
CA THR A 194 6.20 -22.64 9.70
C THR A 194 7.20 -22.13 10.75
N PRO A 195 7.06 -22.49 12.03
CA PRO A 195 7.82 -21.89 13.13
C PRO A 195 9.34 -22.03 12.99
N GLU A 196 9.80 -23.09 12.34
CA GLU A 196 11.21 -23.47 12.21
C GLU A 196 12.02 -22.44 11.41
N VAL A 197 11.38 -21.80 10.43
CA VAL A 197 12.06 -20.89 9.48
C VAL A 197 11.87 -19.41 9.81
N VAL A 198 11.04 -19.10 10.80
CA VAL A 198 10.62 -17.72 11.14
C VAL A 198 11.81 -16.83 11.51
N SER A 199 12.70 -17.30 12.38
CA SER A 199 13.81 -16.50 12.91
C SER A 199 14.80 -16.12 11.81
N GLU A 200 15.19 -17.09 10.98
CA GLU A 200 16.11 -16.87 9.87
C GLU A 200 15.47 -15.96 8.81
N PHE A 201 14.20 -16.21 8.45
CA PHE A 201 13.50 -15.39 7.48
C PHE A 201 13.42 -13.92 7.91
N PHE A 202 13.10 -13.66 9.18
CA PHE A 202 13.08 -12.28 9.68
C PHE A 202 14.46 -11.64 9.74
N SER A 203 15.52 -12.40 10.02
CA SER A 203 16.89 -11.92 9.95
C SER A 203 17.23 -11.43 8.53
N ILE A 204 16.91 -12.23 7.51
CA ILE A 204 17.11 -11.87 6.10
C ILE A 204 16.29 -10.62 5.75
N LEU A 205 14.99 -10.60 6.06
CA LEU A 205 14.12 -9.45 5.73
C LEU A 205 14.55 -8.17 6.44
N GLN A 206 15.14 -8.25 7.63
CA GLN A 206 15.63 -7.07 8.36
C GLN A 206 16.75 -6.36 7.58
N THR A 207 17.57 -7.10 6.83
CA THR A 207 18.59 -6.53 5.92
C THR A 207 17.98 -5.73 4.76
N LEU A 208 16.72 -6.01 4.43
CA LEU A 208 15.99 -5.37 3.33
C LEU A 208 15.18 -4.13 3.76
N SER A 209 15.12 -3.83 5.06
CA SER A 209 14.29 -2.76 5.61
C SER A 209 14.65 -1.35 5.11
N GLU A 210 15.90 -1.16 4.67
CA GLU A 210 16.40 0.07 4.07
C GLU A 210 15.98 0.30 2.62
N PHE A 211 15.27 -0.64 2.00
CA PHE A 211 14.79 -0.56 0.61
C PHE A 211 13.26 -0.37 0.51
N GLY A 212 12.63 0.04 1.61
CA GLY A 212 11.18 0.24 1.66
C GLY A 212 10.37 -1.04 1.83
N ILE A 213 11.04 -2.16 2.10
CA ILE A 213 10.40 -3.42 2.48
C ILE A 213 10.07 -3.36 3.97
N GLU A 214 8.79 -3.50 4.28
CA GLU A 214 8.27 -3.64 5.62
C GLU A 214 7.66 -5.03 5.77
N PHE A 215 7.87 -5.66 6.92
CA PHE A 215 7.22 -6.90 7.28
C PHE A 215 6.60 -6.77 8.66
N ALA A 216 5.43 -7.35 8.85
CA ALA A 216 4.75 -7.40 10.13
C ALA A 216 3.91 -8.68 10.23
N PRO A 217 3.77 -9.27 11.43
CA PRO A 217 2.74 -10.27 11.67
C PRO A 217 1.39 -9.69 11.25
N SER A 218 0.62 -10.47 10.49
CA SER A 218 -0.70 -10.06 10.06
C SER A 218 -1.62 -9.99 11.28
N THR A 219 -2.19 -8.82 11.56
CA THR A 219 -3.04 -8.57 12.73
C THR A 219 -4.25 -9.48 12.77
N ASP A 220 -4.77 -9.86 11.61
CA ASP A 220 -6.02 -10.61 11.49
C ASP A 220 -5.75 -12.14 11.44
N TYR A 221 -4.47 -12.55 11.43
CA TYR A 221 -4.06 -13.93 11.17
C TYR A 221 -2.89 -14.39 12.08
N ARG A 222 -2.68 -13.74 13.24
CA ARG A 222 -1.45 -13.82 14.05
C ARG A 222 -0.93 -15.25 14.29
N ILE A 223 -1.82 -16.23 14.49
CA ILE A 223 -1.50 -17.66 14.48
C ILE A 223 -2.72 -18.37 13.91
N ARG A 224 -2.58 -19.06 12.77
CA ARG A 224 -3.62 -19.96 12.25
C ARG A 224 -3.17 -21.41 12.39
N ASN A 225 -4.10 -22.27 12.77
CA ASN A 225 -3.98 -23.70 12.54
C ASN A 225 -4.44 -23.95 11.10
N ILE A 226 -3.51 -24.17 10.18
CA ILE A 226 -3.84 -24.63 8.83
C ILE A 226 -3.56 -26.13 8.85
N GLY A 227 -4.63 -26.94 8.93
CA GLY A 227 -4.49 -28.37 9.23
C GLY A 227 -4.02 -28.60 10.68
N LYS A 228 -2.93 -29.37 10.87
CA LYS A 228 -2.33 -29.67 12.18
C LYS A 228 -1.20 -28.73 12.59
N ASP A 229 -0.71 -27.89 11.68
CA ASP A 229 0.51 -27.11 11.89
C ASP A 229 0.21 -25.64 12.24
N ARG A 230 0.97 -25.10 13.19
CA ARG A 230 0.90 -23.69 13.61
C ARG A 230 1.68 -22.84 12.62
N VAL A 231 1.00 -21.98 11.87
CA VAL A 231 1.63 -21.11 10.86
C VAL A 231 1.57 -19.65 11.31
N LEU A 232 2.70 -18.96 11.24
CA LEU A 232 2.78 -17.51 11.40
C LEU A 232 2.48 -16.84 10.07
N VAL A 233 1.42 -16.03 10.02
CA VAL A 233 1.09 -15.26 8.81
C VAL A 233 1.76 -13.90 8.87
N VAL A 234 2.65 -13.65 7.92
CA VAL A 234 3.41 -12.41 7.78
C VAL A 234 2.95 -11.66 6.55
N LYS A 235 2.75 -10.35 6.72
CA LYS A 235 2.54 -9.43 5.62
C LYS A 235 3.85 -8.71 5.31
N ILE A 236 4.34 -8.89 4.09
CA ILE A 236 5.47 -8.15 3.53
C ILE A 236 4.90 -7.07 2.62
N SER A 237 5.43 -5.86 2.66
CA SER A 237 4.95 -4.72 1.88
C SER A 237 6.10 -3.88 1.38
N TRP A 238 6.13 -3.63 0.07
CA TRP A 238 7.03 -2.66 -0.54
C TRP A 238 6.35 -1.30 -0.60
N LYS A 239 6.99 -0.30 0.00
CA LYS A 239 6.49 1.08 0.06
C LYS A 239 7.43 2.01 -0.68
N ASN A 240 6.91 3.17 -1.08
CA ASN A 240 7.72 4.24 -1.66
C ASN A 240 8.69 4.88 -0.65
N VAL A 241 8.55 4.59 0.64
CA VAL A 241 9.31 5.16 1.75
C VAL A 241 10.07 4.08 2.51
N LEU A 242 11.24 4.40 3.06
CA LEU A 242 12.03 3.43 3.82
C LEU A 242 11.31 3.01 5.11
N ALA A 243 11.52 1.78 5.59
CA ALA A 243 10.93 1.34 6.86
C ALA A 243 11.40 2.21 8.04
N VAL A 244 12.66 2.67 8.02
CA VAL A 244 13.22 3.60 9.00
C VAL A 244 12.49 4.95 8.97
N GLN A 245 12.24 5.48 7.78
CA GLN A 245 11.48 6.72 7.60
C GLN A 245 10.04 6.55 8.10
N LYS A 246 9.41 5.40 7.86
CA LYS A 246 8.11 5.04 8.45
C LYS A 246 8.12 5.03 9.98
N ARG A 247 9.18 4.50 10.61
CA ARG A 247 9.32 4.56 12.08
C ARG A 247 9.44 5.99 12.57
N GLN A 248 10.19 6.84 11.85
CA GLN A 248 10.25 8.28 12.15
C GLN A 248 8.88 8.95 12.01
N PHE A 249 8.09 8.56 11.01
CA PHE A 249 6.68 8.95 10.93
C PHE A 249 5.94 8.52 12.20
N TYR A 250 5.97 7.25 12.60
CA TYR A 250 5.27 6.82 13.81
C TYR A 250 5.72 7.53 15.10
N LYS A 251 7.01 7.89 15.21
CA LYS A 251 7.51 8.74 16.31
C LYS A 251 6.86 10.13 16.28
N ILE A 252 6.74 10.74 15.09
CA ILE A 252 6.00 12.00 14.91
C ILE A 252 4.55 11.83 15.39
N LEU A 253 3.91 10.70 15.04
CA LEU A 253 2.51 10.38 15.34
C LEU A 253 2.21 10.00 16.79
N GLY A 254 3.23 9.83 17.64
CA GLY A 254 3.05 9.25 18.98
C GLY A 254 2.46 7.83 18.95
N LEU A 255 2.55 7.13 17.82
CA LEU A 255 2.00 5.78 17.63
C LEU A 255 2.99 4.67 17.99
N LEU A 256 4.27 5.00 18.13
CA LEU A 256 5.19 4.20 18.93
C LEU A 256 5.00 4.72 20.34
N GLY A 257 4.33 3.94 21.19
CA GLY A 257 4.13 4.28 22.60
C GLY A 257 5.40 4.88 23.19
N SER A 258 5.23 5.97 23.93
CA SER A 258 6.28 6.65 24.68
C SER A 258 7.19 5.60 25.33
N TYR A 259 8.44 5.54 24.89
CA TYR A 259 9.51 5.00 25.73
C TYR A 259 9.83 6.05 26.79
#